data_AF-A0A367UGB6-F1
#
_entry.id   AF-A0A367UGB6-F1
#
_cell.length_a   1.000
_cell.length_b   1.000
_cell.length_c   1.000
_cell.angle_alpha   90.00
_cell.angle_beta   90.00
_cell.angle_gamma   90.00
#
_symmetry.space_group_name_H-M   'P 1'
#
loop_
_entity.id
_entity.type
_entity.pdbx_description
1 polymer ?
#
loop_
_entity_poly.entity_id
_entity_poly.type
_entity_poly.pdbx_seq_one_letter_code
_entity_poly.pdbx_strand_id
1 'polypeptide(L)'
;MVKSVFRRYLSAACFSCLLSGMAGGVALPAKAQEFRTLADIERDLNRYEKVALHSFADRDAFLSIIDQTLGLDNIKGADLLFAKLPRSPFTVSGRRGNNQAVPCQIFIPAKISPGSGTEIFADLMRGWFGDQLHYASSANLTYGWLMRHEVRHCDPSHFGDGGSKERDNEIEADLFALNVISDPAVRQKLAQDALAFRMITATLFASSSHMTGLSLKRALHDTQSGNDLSAADEIAAFLAARQQVFDHAKAIATGARPTNQDIIRAVIELADTPPSNQLVAEILVDLDQAIAHFAPDLHDRNKSVQ
;
A
#
# COMPACT_ATOMS: atom_id res chain seq x y z
N MET A 1 20.74 22.14 -73.62
CA MET A 1 21.11 20.75 -73.93
C MET A 1 22.62 20.63 -73.76
N VAL A 2 23.07 19.78 -72.82
CA VAL A 2 24.46 19.36 -72.55
C VAL A 2 25.48 20.47 -72.20
N LYS A 3 26.06 20.35 -71.00
CA LYS A 3 27.52 20.44 -70.71
C LYS A 3 27.70 20.15 -69.21
N SER A 4 28.37 19.06 -68.83
CA SER A 4 29.84 19.01 -68.57
C SER A 4 30.18 19.74 -67.26
N VAL A 5 31.05 19.31 -66.35
CA VAL A 5 32.11 18.29 -66.36
C VAL A 5 32.75 18.33 -64.96
N PHE A 6 33.20 17.18 -64.48
CA PHE A 6 34.31 16.94 -63.54
C PHE A 6 34.25 17.51 -62.11
N ARG A 7 34.19 16.71 -61.03
CA ARG A 7 35.11 15.63 -60.58
C ARG A 7 36.44 16.18 -60.11
N ARG A 8 36.76 15.90 -58.82
CA ARG A 8 38.09 15.66 -58.17
C ARG A 8 38.12 16.30 -56.76
N TYR A 9 38.61 15.69 -55.68
CA TYR A 9 39.46 14.51 -55.45
C TYR A 9 39.23 14.02 -53.99
N LEU A 10 39.07 12.71 -53.76
CA LEU A 10 40.02 11.77 -53.12
C LEU A 10 40.30 12.11 -51.64
N SER A 11 40.01 11.23 -50.68
CA SER A 11 40.78 10.01 -50.32
C SER A 11 40.12 9.37 -49.08
N ALA A 12 40.19 8.08 -48.74
CA ALA A 12 40.94 6.95 -49.26
C ALA A 12 40.33 5.62 -48.72
N ALA A 13 40.54 4.56 -49.51
CA ALA A 13 40.86 3.16 -49.16
C ALA A 13 40.21 2.53 -47.90
N CYS A 14 39.39 1.49 -48.07
CA CYS A 14 39.84 0.08 -48.19
C CYS A 14 40.81 -0.35 -47.08
N PHE A 15 40.35 -1.17 -46.13
CA PHE A 15 40.73 -2.59 -46.07
C PHE A 15 39.87 -3.30 -45.01
N SER A 16 39.27 -4.40 -45.43
CA SER A 16 38.52 -5.34 -44.60
C SER A 16 39.47 -6.10 -43.67
N CYS A 17 39.04 -6.35 -42.44
CA CYS A 17 39.40 -7.57 -41.70
C CYS A 17 38.27 -7.95 -40.74
N LEU A 18 37.64 -9.08 -41.04
CA LEU A 18 36.81 -9.86 -40.13
C LEU A 18 37.59 -10.18 -38.86
N LEU A 19 37.02 -9.91 -37.69
CA LEU A 19 37.30 -10.66 -36.47
C LEU A 19 36.04 -10.69 -35.60
N SER A 20 35.70 -11.93 -35.26
CA SER A 20 34.59 -12.43 -34.46
C SER A 20 34.34 -11.70 -33.15
N GLY A 21 33.08 -11.72 -32.72
CA GLY A 21 32.71 -11.68 -31.31
C GLY A 21 32.07 -10.38 -30.86
N MET A 22 30.74 -10.40 -30.75
CA MET A 22 29.97 -10.12 -29.53
C MET A 22 28.52 -9.91 -29.97
N ALA A 23 27.64 -10.76 -29.45
CA ALA A 23 26.20 -10.57 -29.50
C ALA A 23 25.86 -9.28 -28.73
N GLY A 24 25.84 -8.16 -29.46
CA GLY A 24 25.26 -6.91 -28.97
C GLY A 24 23.76 -7.00 -29.13
N GLY A 25 23.10 -7.57 -28.12
CA GLY A 25 21.66 -7.43 -27.97
C GLY A 25 21.31 -5.95 -28.10
N VAL A 26 20.50 -5.62 -29.10
CA VAL A 26 19.84 -4.32 -29.16
C VAL A 26 18.93 -4.29 -27.94
N ALA A 27 19.43 -3.71 -26.85
CA ALA A 27 18.59 -3.31 -25.73
C ALA A 27 17.58 -2.33 -26.32
N LEU A 28 16.37 -2.82 -26.55
CA LEU A 28 15.22 -1.96 -26.79
C LEU A 28 15.22 -0.93 -25.66
N PRO A 29 15.09 0.37 -25.96
CA PRO A 29 15.06 1.38 -24.93
C PRO A 29 13.97 0.99 -23.93
N ALA A 30 14.32 0.95 -22.65
CA ALA A 30 13.35 0.82 -21.57
C ALA A 30 12.23 1.81 -21.89
N LYS A 31 11.00 1.31 -22.09
CA LYS A 31 9.83 2.17 -22.24
C LYS A 31 9.91 3.17 -21.09
N ALA A 32 10.07 4.45 -21.41
CA ALA A 32 9.93 5.50 -20.43
C ALA A 32 8.62 5.21 -19.71
N GLN A 33 8.71 4.96 -18.41
CA GLN A 33 7.56 4.68 -17.58
C GLN A 33 6.67 5.92 -17.67
N GLU A 34 5.54 5.82 -18.39
CA GLU A 34 4.58 6.91 -18.44
C GLU A 34 4.20 7.25 -17.00
N PHE A 35 4.65 8.40 -16.53
CA PHE A 35 4.27 8.92 -15.23
C PHE A 35 2.77 9.18 -15.31
N ARG A 36 1.97 8.30 -14.71
CA ARG A 36 0.52 8.50 -14.61
C ARG A 36 0.28 9.79 -13.83
N THR A 37 -0.45 10.74 -14.42
CA THR A 37 -0.87 11.93 -13.70
C THR A 37 -2.01 11.61 -12.76
N LEU A 38 -2.28 12.48 -11.77
CA LEU A 38 -3.44 12.32 -10.90
C LEU A 38 -4.76 12.30 -11.71
N ALA A 39 -4.83 13.09 -12.79
CA ALA A 39 -5.99 13.13 -13.68
C ALA A 39 -6.19 11.82 -14.46
N ASP A 40 -5.11 11.12 -14.83
CA ASP A 40 -5.22 9.81 -15.48
C ASP A 40 -5.72 8.74 -14.50
N ILE A 41 -5.27 8.81 -13.24
CA ILE A 41 -5.77 7.93 -12.19
C ILE A 41 -7.24 8.22 -11.91
N GLU A 42 -7.65 9.48 -11.76
CA GLU A 42 -9.06 9.84 -11.57
C GLU A 42 -9.94 9.31 -12.71
N ARG A 43 -9.50 9.48 -13.96
CA ARG A 43 -10.21 8.95 -15.14
C ARG A 43 -10.36 7.43 -15.08
N ASP A 44 -9.29 6.72 -14.70
CA ASP A 44 -9.30 5.27 -14.56
C ASP A 44 -10.21 4.81 -13.42
N LEU A 45 -10.32 5.57 -12.33
CA LEU A 45 -11.14 5.24 -11.16
C LEU A 45 -12.62 5.54 -11.40
N ASN A 46 -12.94 6.56 -12.20
CA ASN A 46 -14.31 6.96 -12.55
C ASN A 46 -15.13 5.91 -13.31
N ARG A 47 -14.50 4.80 -13.74
CA ARG A 47 -15.20 3.62 -14.26
C ARG A 47 -15.88 2.78 -13.18
N TYR A 48 -15.51 2.97 -11.91
CA TYR A 48 -16.03 2.24 -10.76
C TYR A 48 -17.04 3.08 -9.98
N GLU A 49 -16.62 4.26 -9.52
CA GLU A 49 -17.47 5.23 -8.82
C GLU A 49 -17.10 6.65 -9.24
N LYS A 50 -18.04 7.60 -9.13
CA LYS A 50 -17.76 9.02 -9.43
C LYS A 50 -16.90 9.63 -8.34
N VAL A 51 -15.63 9.88 -8.65
CA VAL A 51 -14.63 10.39 -7.70
C VAL A 51 -13.96 11.66 -8.21
N ALA A 52 -13.53 12.50 -7.26
CA ALA A 52 -12.62 13.60 -7.46
C ALA A 52 -11.39 13.40 -6.56
N LEU A 53 -10.20 13.47 -7.15
CA LEU A 53 -8.94 13.28 -6.46
C LEU A 53 -8.30 14.62 -6.13
N HIS A 54 -7.89 14.80 -4.88
CA HIS A 54 -7.27 16.02 -4.39
C HIS A 54 -5.92 15.74 -3.76
N SER A 55 -4.87 16.37 -4.26
CA SER A 55 -3.56 16.34 -3.62
C SER A 55 -3.40 17.53 -2.66
N PHE A 56 -2.85 17.29 -1.47
CA PHE A 56 -2.62 18.36 -0.48
C PHE A 56 -1.21 18.30 0.10
N ALA A 57 -0.57 19.46 0.26
CA ALA A 57 0.79 19.56 0.78
C ALA A 57 0.84 19.60 2.32
N ASP A 58 -0.14 20.28 2.92
CA ASP A 58 -0.21 20.56 4.34
C ASP A 58 -1.67 20.67 4.81
N ARG A 59 -1.85 21.03 6.09
CA ARG A 59 -3.16 21.09 6.72
C ARG A 59 -4.02 22.22 6.17
N ASP A 60 -3.42 23.37 5.88
CA ASP A 60 -4.16 24.55 5.45
C ASP A 60 -4.66 24.35 4.01
N ALA A 61 -3.81 23.79 3.14
CA ALA A 61 -4.21 23.37 1.81
C ALA A 61 -5.35 22.32 1.86
N PHE A 62 -5.20 21.32 2.73
CA PHE A 62 -6.22 20.30 2.93
C PHE A 62 -7.58 20.87 3.37
N LEU A 63 -7.59 21.71 4.40
CA LEU A 63 -8.83 22.32 4.91
C LEU A 63 -9.46 23.25 3.88
N SER A 64 -8.66 23.99 3.11
CA SER A 64 -9.17 24.81 2.02
C SER A 64 -9.88 23.98 0.95
N ILE A 65 -9.36 22.79 0.61
CA ILE A 65 -10.01 21.91 -0.37
C ILE A 65 -11.30 21.34 0.22
N ILE A 66 -11.29 20.89 1.48
CA ILE A 66 -12.52 20.40 2.13
C ILE A 66 -13.60 21.47 2.17
N ASP A 67 -13.26 22.70 2.54
CA ASP A 67 -14.25 23.77 2.63
C ASP A 67 -14.86 24.09 1.25
N GLN A 68 -14.04 24.09 0.20
CA GLN A 68 -14.51 24.30 -1.18
C GLN A 68 -15.36 23.15 -1.72
N THR A 69 -15.10 21.91 -1.31
CA THR A 69 -15.72 20.71 -1.90
C THR A 69 -16.92 20.19 -1.10
N LEU A 70 -16.80 20.16 0.22
CA LEU A 70 -17.80 19.59 1.15
C LEU A 70 -18.39 20.65 2.08
N GLY A 71 -17.65 21.73 2.35
CA GLY A 71 -17.96 22.74 3.37
C GLY A 71 -17.66 22.22 4.77
N LEU A 72 -16.71 22.83 5.48
CA LEU A 72 -16.26 22.35 6.80
C LEU A 72 -17.41 22.30 7.82
N ASP A 73 -18.32 23.27 7.76
CA ASP A 73 -19.48 23.36 8.63
C ASP A 73 -20.47 22.18 8.48
N ASN A 74 -20.40 21.44 7.37
CA ASN A 74 -21.23 20.26 7.14
C ASN A 74 -20.63 18.99 7.78
N ILE A 75 -19.40 19.04 8.28
CA ILE A 75 -18.68 17.89 8.84
C ILE A 75 -18.70 17.99 10.36
N LYS A 76 -19.45 17.08 11.00
CA LYS A 76 -19.55 17.04 12.46
C LYS A 76 -18.18 16.79 13.08
N GLY A 77 -17.69 17.75 13.87
CA GLY A 77 -16.42 17.64 14.58
C GLY A 77 -15.18 17.76 13.68
N ALA A 78 -15.28 18.47 12.55
CA ALA A 78 -14.19 18.67 11.59
C ALA A 78 -12.85 19.04 12.24
N ASP A 79 -12.84 19.94 13.24
CA ASP A 79 -11.62 20.35 13.94
C ASP A 79 -10.87 19.20 14.62
N LEU A 80 -11.62 18.27 15.22
CA LEU A 80 -11.07 17.08 15.87
C LEU A 80 -10.71 16.01 14.84
N LEU A 81 -11.57 15.79 13.85
CA LEU A 81 -11.37 14.81 12.78
C LEU A 81 -10.10 15.12 11.97
N PHE A 82 -9.85 16.40 11.71
CA PHE A 82 -8.74 16.88 10.90
C PHE A 82 -7.62 17.54 11.73
N ALA A 83 -7.57 17.23 13.04
CA ALA A 83 -6.47 17.65 13.91
C ALA A 83 -5.13 16.99 13.51
N LYS A 84 -5.20 15.77 12.94
CA LYS A 84 -4.06 15.07 12.36
C LYS A 84 -4.41 14.69 10.92
N LEU A 85 -3.54 15.06 9.98
CA LEU A 85 -3.71 14.65 8.59
C LEU A 85 -3.39 13.17 8.45
N PRO A 86 -4.16 12.44 7.62
CA PRO A 86 -3.85 11.06 7.29
C PRO A 86 -2.56 10.99 6.47
N ARG A 87 -1.87 9.86 6.63
CA ARG A 87 -0.58 9.59 5.97
C ARG A 87 -0.73 8.81 4.66
N SER A 88 -1.92 8.30 4.38
CA SER A 88 -2.34 7.60 3.17
C SER A 88 -3.43 8.39 2.43
N PRO A 89 -3.76 8.03 1.18
CA PRO A 89 -5.04 8.38 0.58
C PRO A 89 -6.17 7.99 1.54
N PHE A 90 -7.21 8.81 1.54
CA PHE A 90 -8.39 8.53 2.33
C PHE A 90 -9.61 9.16 1.68
N THR A 91 -10.73 8.48 1.90
CA THR A 91 -12.02 8.88 1.36
C THR A 91 -12.78 9.69 2.40
N VAL A 92 -13.30 10.84 2.00
CA VAL A 92 -14.34 11.53 2.77
C VAL A 92 -15.67 11.29 2.06
N SER A 93 -16.41 10.32 2.59
CA SER A 93 -17.79 10.08 2.20
C SER A 93 -18.68 11.16 2.83
N GLY A 94 -18.86 12.26 2.10
CA GLY A 94 -19.79 13.31 2.52
C GLY A 94 -21.23 12.88 2.30
N ARG A 95 -22.13 13.22 3.23
CA ARG A 95 -23.53 13.46 2.90
C ARG A 95 -23.80 14.97 2.91
N ARG A 96 -24.49 15.49 1.90
CA ARG A 96 -25.11 16.83 1.94
C ARG A 96 -26.58 16.64 2.31
N GLY A 97 -26.89 16.72 3.60
CA GLY A 97 -28.20 16.30 4.13
C GLY A 97 -28.34 14.77 4.10
N ASN A 98 -29.39 14.24 3.45
CA ASN A 98 -29.59 12.79 3.30
C ASN A 98 -28.92 12.20 2.05
N ASN A 99 -28.34 13.02 1.18
CA ASN A 99 -27.79 12.60 -0.11
C ASN A 99 -26.26 12.50 -0.05
N GLN A 100 -25.68 11.55 -0.79
CA GLN A 100 -24.23 11.47 -0.99
C GLN A 100 -23.70 12.76 -1.62
N ALA A 101 -22.56 13.25 -1.14
CA ALA A 101 -21.78 14.27 -1.84
C ALA A 101 -21.18 13.61 -3.09
N VAL A 102 -21.66 14.01 -4.26
CA VAL A 102 -21.18 13.53 -5.56
C VAL A 102 -20.49 14.70 -6.28
N PRO A 103 -19.24 14.54 -6.77
CA PRO A 103 -18.43 13.32 -6.68
C PRO A 103 -17.97 13.01 -5.25
N CYS A 104 -17.66 11.73 -4.98
CA CYS A 104 -16.97 11.31 -3.77
C CYS A 104 -15.57 11.92 -3.75
N GLN A 105 -15.08 12.36 -2.59
CA GLN A 105 -13.81 13.09 -2.49
C GLN A 105 -12.74 12.18 -1.90
N ILE A 106 -11.64 11.97 -2.64
CA ILE A 106 -10.47 11.22 -2.16
C ILE A 106 -9.30 12.19 -2.06
N PHE A 107 -8.70 12.25 -0.88
CA PHE A 107 -7.61 13.17 -0.56
C PHE A 107 -6.30 12.41 -0.43
N ILE A 108 -5.24 12.91 -1.06
CA ILE A 108 -3.95 12.24 -1.19
C ILE A 108 -2.85 13.20 -0.71
N PRO A 109 -2.02 12.81 0.28
CA PRO A 109 -0.85 13.60 0.64
C PRO A 109 0.11 13.78 -0.54
N ALA A 110 0.55 15.01 -0.82
CA ALA A 110 1.39 15.34 -1.98
C ALA A 110 2.65 14.48 -2.09
N LYS A 111 3.26 14.15 -0.94
CA LYS A 111 4.48 13.33 -0.86
C LYS A 111 4.35 11.92 -1.44
N ILE A 112 3.14 11.36 -1.50
CA ILE A 112 2.87 10.01 -2.04
C ILE A 112 2.04 10.06 -3.33
N SER A 113 1.97 11.23 -3.96
CA SER A 113 1.28 11.39 -5.24
C SER A 113 2.02 10.66 -6.37
N PRO A 114 1.33 10.27 -7.45
CA PRO A 114 1.97 9.65 -8.60
C PRO A 114 3.14 10.49 -9.11
N GLY A 115 4.29 9.85 -9.32
CA GLY A 115 5.52 10.51 -9.77
C GLY A 115 6.36 11.15 -8.67
N SER A 116 5.97 11.09 -7.39
CA SER A 116 6.80 11.59 -6.27
C SER A 116 8.05 10.74 -6.00
N GLY A 117 8.10 9.52 -6.54
CA GLY A 117 9.16 8.54 -6.25
C GLY A 117 9.06 7.90 -4.85
N THR A 118 8.05 8.27 -4.05
CA THR A 118 7.84 7.70 -2.72
C THR A 118 6.95 6.47 -2.79
N GLU A 119 7.42 5.36 -2.25
CA GLU A 119 6.65 4.12 -2.13
C GLU A 119 5.69 4.24 -0.95
N ILE A 120 4.39 4.15 -1.21
CA ILE A 120 3.37 4.42 -0.18
C ILE A 120 3.45 3.47 1.02
N PHE A 121 3.65 2.18 0.79
CA PHE A 121 3.79 1.22 1.88
C PHE A 121 5.08 1.49 2.68
N ALA A 122 6.17 1.84 2.01
CA ALA A 122 7.40 2.24 2.67
C ALA A 122 7.18 3.51 3.51
N ASP A 123 6.55 4.56 2.99
CA ASP A 123 6.29 5.79 3.77
C ASP A 123 5.41 5.53 5.00
N LEU A 124 4.37 4.71 4.87
CA LEU A 124 3.50 4.34 5.98
C LEU A 124 4.26 3.56 7.06
N MET A 125 5.16 2.67 6.63
CA MET A 125 5.96 1.82 7.51
C MET A 125 7.39 2.34 7.74
N ARG A 126 7.70 3.59 7.37
CA ARG A 126 9.08 4.10 7.30
C ARG A 126 9.85 4.10 8.61
N GLY A 127 9.13 4.17 9.73
CA GLY A 127 9.75 4.04 11.04
C GLY A 127 10.40 2.66 11.22
N TRP A 128 9.87 1.65 10.57
CA TRP A 128 10.17 0.25 10.82
C TRP A 128 11.18 -0.34 9.83
N PHE A 129 10.99 -0.08 8.54
CA PHE A 129 11.69 -0.81 7.48
C PHE A 129 12.52 0.06 6.53
N GLY A 130 12.50 1.39 6.70
CA GLY A 130 13.20 2.33 5.83
C GLY A 130 12.32 2.94 4.73
N ASP A 131 12.94 3.48 3.70
CA ASP A 131 12.30 4.24 2.61
C ASP A 131 12.03 3.40 1.35
N GLN A 132 12.46 2.15 1.33
CA GLN A 132 12.24 1.19 0.24
C GLN A 132 11.86 -0.17 0.80
N LEU A 133 10.98 -0.90 0.10
CA LEU A 133 10.61 -2.26 0.44
C LEU A 133 10.85 -3.22 -0.72
N HIS A 134 10.97 -4.50 -0.39
CA HIS A 134 10.89 -5.57 -1.38
C HIS A 134 9.42 -5.91 -1.68
N TYR A 135 9.05 -6.05 -2.95
CA TYR A 135 7.69 -6.36 -3.38
C TYR A 135 7.65 -7.63 -4.22
N ALA A 136 6.60 -8.45 -4.07
CA ALA A 136 6.29 -9.49 -5.04
C ALA A 136 5.73 -8.89 -6.34
N SER A 137 4.95 -7.79 -6.23
CA SER A 137 4.37 -7.07 -7.36
C SER A 137 5.21 -5.84 -7.75
N SER A 138 4.79 -4.63 -7.38
CA SER A 138 5.55 -3.37 -7.50
C SER A 138 4.89 -2.26 -6.69
N ALA A 139 5.65 -1.22 -6.32
CA ALA A 139 5.13 -0.04 -5.64
C ALA A 139 3.96 0.64 -6.38
N ASN A 140 3.94 0.59 -7.72
CA ASN A 140 2.84 1.16 -8.50
C ASN A 140 1.56 0.32 -8.42
N LEU A 141 1.69 -1.00 -8.38
CA LEU A 141 0.53 -1.89 -8.25
C LEU A 141 -0.09 -1.77 -6.87
N THR A 142 0.73 -1.65 -5.81
CA THR A 142 0.25 -1.42 -4.44
C THR A 142 -0.37 -0.03 -4.27
N TYR A 143 0.19 1.01 -4.89
CA TYR A 143 -0.45 2.33 -4.95
C TYR A 143 -1.81 2.25 -5.66
N GLY A 144 -1.87 1.61 -6.83
CA GLY A 144 -3.11 1.44 -7.56
C GLY A 144 -4.15 0.63 -6.78
N TRP A 145 -3.72 -0.39 -6.03
CA TRP A 145 -4.59 -1.15 -5.14
C TRP A 145 -5.21 -0.25 -4.08
N LEU A 146 -4.41 0.57 -3.39
CA LEU A 146 -4.92 1.46 -2.36
C LEU A 146 -5.88 2.51 -2.94
N MET A 147 -5.59 3.05 -4.11
CA MET A 147 -6.52 3.97 -4.78
C MET A 147 -7.86 3.30 -5.13
N ARG A 148 -7.86 2.04 -5.59
CA ARG A 148 -9.10 1.28 -5.84
C ARG A 148 -9.82 0.90 -4.55
N HIS A 149 -9.08 0.63 -3.48
CA HIS A 149 -9.62 0.40 -2.14
C HIS A 149 -10.40 1.63 -1.67
N GLU A 150 -9.80 2.82 -1.74
CA GLU A 150 -10.48 4.08 -1.38
C GLU A 150 -11.73 4.33 -2.24
N VAL A 151 -11.67 4.04 -3.54
CA VAL A 151 -12.84 4.17 -4.41
C VAL A 151 -13.98 3.24 -3.99
N ARG A 152 -13.69 2.05 -3.43
CA ARG A 152 -14.77 1.18 -2.93
C ARG A 152 -15.51 1.82 -1.75
N HIS A 153 -14.82 2.56 -0.89
CA HIS A 153 -15.44 3.31 0.21
C HIS A 153 -16.38 4.44 -0.27
N CYS A 154 -16.39 4.76 -1.56
CA CYS A 154 -17.38 5.65 -2.16
C CYS A 154 -18.74 4.97 -2.46
N ASP A 155 -18.85 3.64 -2.36
CA ASP A 155 -20.12 2.93 -2.48
C ASP A 155 -21.04 3.31 -1.29
N PRO A 156 -22.30 3.72 -1.53
CA PRO A 156 -23.23 4.09 -0.45
C PRO A 156 -23.48 3.01 0.60
N SER A 157 -23.30 1.73 0.27
CA SER A 157 -23.40 0.61 1.22
C SER A 157 -22.26 0.59 2.24
N HIS A 158 -21.14 1.25 1.94
CA HIS A 158 -19.96 1.35 2.80
C HIS A 158 -20.05 2.49 3.83
N PHE A 159 -21.15 3.26 3.84
CA PHE A 159 -21.31 4.39 4.73
C PHE A 159 -21.71 3.97 6.16
N GLY A 160 -20.70 3.87 7.04
CA GLY A 160 -20.73 4.40 8.40
C GLY A 160 -21.82 3.96 9.37
N ASP A 161 -22.06 2.65 9.53
CA ASP A 161 -22.87 2.14 10.66
C ASP A 161 -22.02 1.83 11.92
N GLY A 162 -20.71 2.04 11.88
CA GLY A 162 -19.79 1.73 12.98
C GLY A 162 -19.54 0.24 13.22
N GLY A 163 -18.50 -0.08 13.98
CA GLY A 163 -18.28 -1.43 14.51
C GLY A 163 -17.85 -2.46 13.46
N SER A 164 -18.43 -3.67 13.50
CA SER A 164 -18.06 -4.78 12.62
C SER A 164 -18.27 -4.47 11.14
N LYS A 165 -19.27 -3.65 10.81
CA LYS A 165 -19.55 -3.27 9.42
C LYS A 165 -18.42 -2.48 8.79
N GLU A 166 -17.76 -1.58 9.54
CA GLU A 166 -16.61 -0.83 9.03
C GLU A 166 -15.43 -1.75 8.69
N ARG A 167 -15.20 -2.77 9.53
CA ARG A 167 -14.19 -3.81 9.27
C ARG A 167 -14.55 -4.64 8.04
N ASP A 168 -15.81 -5.05 7.88
CA ASP A 168 -16.23 -5.85 6.73
C ASP A 168 -16.11 -5.05 5.42
N ASN A 169 -16.43 -3.75 5.45
CA ASN A 169 -16.22 -2.84 4.32
C ASN A 169 -14.74 -2.76 3.91
N GLU A 170 -13.82 -2.74 4.89
CA GLU A 170 -12.36 -2.76 4.62
C GLU A 170 -11.92 -4.03 3.88
N ILE A 171 -12.43 -5.19 4.28
CA ILE A 171 -12.16 -6.46 3.57
C ILE A 171 -12.74 -6.42 2.16
N GLU A 172 -13.99 -5.97 2.02
CA GLU A 172 -14.62 -5.89 0.72
C GLU A 172 -13.88 -4.93 -0.22
N ALA A 173 -13.39 -3.80 0.30
CA ALA A 173 -12.56 -2.85 -0.43
C ALA A 173 -11.21 -3.45 -0.86
N ASP A 174 -10.55 -4.21 0.01
CA ASP A 174 -9.33 -4.95 -0.33
C ASP A 174 -9.59 -5.97 -1.47
N LEU A 175 -10.65 -6.78 -1.34
CA LEU A 175 -11.02 -7.79 -2.32
C LEU A 175 -11.45 -7.18 -3.65
N PHE A 176 -12.21 -6.09 -3.62
CA PHE A 176 -12.57 -5.32 -4.81
C PHE A 176 -11.31 -4.85 -5.56
N ALA A 177 -10.39 -4.20 -4.85
CA ALA A 177 -9.18 -3.66 -5.44
C ALA A 177 -8.27 -4.73 -6.07
N LEU A 178 -8.28 -5.95 -5.51
CA LEU A 178 -7.60 -7.13 -6.05
C LEU A 178 -8.32 -7.75 -7.24
N ASN A 179 -9.65 -7.87 -7.19
CA ASN A 179 -10.46 -8.51 -8.23
C ASN A 179 -10.52 -7.72 -9.54
N VAL A 180 -10.16 -6.44 -9.51
CA VAL A 180 -9.95 -5.64 -10.72
C VAL A 180 -8.77 -6.14 -11.56
N ILE A 181 -7.78 -6.81 -10.96
CA ILE A 181 -6.61 -7.32 -11.66
C ILE A 181 -6.96 -8.63 -12.37
N SER A 182 -7.03 -8.57 -13.71
CA SER A 182 -7.43 -9.71 -14.54
C SER A 182 -6.36 -10.78 -14.71
N ASP A 183 -5.08 -10.40 -14.67
CA ASP A 183 -3.96 -11.35 -14.76
C ASP A 183 -3.80 -12.07 -13.41
N PRO A 184 -4.00 -13.40 -13.35
CA PRO A 184 -3.95 -14.14 -12.09
C PRO A 184 -2.59 -14.10 -11.40
N ALA A 185 -1.49 -14.08 -12.15
CA ALA A 185 -0.14 -14.07 -11.60
C ALA A 185 0.19 -12.69 -11.00
N VAL A 186 -0.21 -11.61 -11.68
CA VAL A 186 -0.09 -10.25 -11.14
C VAL A 186 -0.99 -10.07 -9.92
N ARG A 187 -2.22 -10.57 -9.97
CA ARG A 187 -3.18 -10.53 -8.86
C ARG A 187 -2.63 -11.26 -7.64
N GLN A 188 -2.05 -12.45 -7.81
CA GLN A 188 -1.48 -13.23 -6.71
C GLN A 188 -0.32 -12.49 -6.03
N LYS A 189 0.60 -11.92 -6.81
CA LYS A 189 1.71 -11.12 -6.28
C LYS A 189 1.23 -9.90 -5.51
N LEU A 190 0.23 -9.20 -6.04
CA LEU A 190 -0.38 -8.05 -5.37
C LEU A 190 -1.13 -8.46 -4.10
N ALA A 191 -1.83 -9.61 -4.11
CA ALA A 191 -2.51 -10.15 -2.94
C ALA A 191 -1.52 -10.50 -1.82
N GLN A 192 -0.34 -11.03 -2.16
CA GLN A 192 0.75 -11.26 -1.20
C GLN A 192 1.22 -9.95 -0.56
N ASP A 193 1.50 -8.92 -1.38
CA ASP A 193 1.91 -7.60 -0.87
C ASP A 193 0.81 -6.95 -0.01
N ALA A 194 -0.45 -7.02 -0.44
CA ALA A 194 -1.59 -6.46 0.30
C ALA A 194 -1.81 -7.17 1.65
N LEU A 195 -1.74 -8.50 1.67
CA LEU A 195 -1.86 -9.29 2.89
C LEU A 195 -0.72 -8.99 3.87
N ALA A 196 0.53 -8.98 3.40
CA ALA A 196 1.67 -8.64 4.24
C ALA A 196 1.52 -7.22 4.84
N PHE A 197 1.04 -6.26 4.04
CA PHE A 197 0.80 -4.90 4.50
C PHE A 197 -0.29 -4.85 5.57
N ARG A 198 -1.42 -5.55 5.36
CA ARG A 198 -2.49 -5.65 6.35
C ARG A 198 -2.02 -6.32 7.63
N MET A 199 -1.26 -7.42 7.57
CA MET A 199 -0.71 -8.08 8.75
C MET A 199 0.18 -7.16 9.60
N ILE A 200 1.08 -6.41 8.96
CA ILE A 200 1.96 -5.47 9.66
C ILE A 200 1.14 -4.33 10.28
N THR A 201 0.31 -3.66 9.48
CA THR A 201 -0.45 -2.49 9.93
C THR A 201 -1.44 -2.86 11.04
N ALA A 202 -2.23 -3.91 10.86
CA ALA A 202 -3.20 -4.41 11.82
C ALA A 202 -2.54 -4.76 13.16
N THR A 203 -1.38 -5.42 13.13
CA THR A 203 -0.69 -5.80 14.36
C THR A 203 -0.01 -4.62 15.01
N LEU A 204 0.64 -3.72 14.26
CA LEU A 204 1.55 -2.75 14.88
C LEU A 204 0.91 -1.39 15.19
N PHE A 205 0.00 -0.87 14.37
CA PHE A 205 -0.42 0.54 14.54
C PHE A 205 -1.81 0.94 14.01
N ALA A 206 -2.52 0.10 13.28
CA ALA A 206 -3.82 0.47 12.72
C ALA A 206 -4.94 0.51 13.78
N SER A 207 -6.02 1.24 13.47
CA SER A 207 -7.27 1.19 14.23
C SER A 207 -8.01 -0.13 14.02
N SER A 208 -8.99 -0.43 14.88
CA SER A 208 -9.75 -1.68 14.85
C SER A 208 -10.47 -1.96 13.53
N SER A 209 -10.91 -0.92 12.80
CA SER A 209 -11.53 -1.06 11.48
C SER A 209 -10.61 -1.74 10.46
N HIS A 210 -9.29 -1.51 10.55
CA HIS A 210 -8.31 -2.07 9.62
C HIS A 210 -7.64 -3.36 10.14
N MET A 211 -8.12 -3.95 11.23
CA MET A 211 -7.63 -5.23 11.75
C MET A 211 -8.26 -6.40 10.97
N THR A 212 -7.89 -6.51 9.69
CA THR A 212 -8.54 -7.39 8.70
C THR A 212 -7.64 -8.51 8.15
N GLY A 213 -6.40 -8.61 8.64
CA GLY A 213 -5.36 -9.46 8.03
C GLY A 213 -5.71 -10.95 7.97
N LEU A 214 -6.30 -11.51 9.03
CA LEU A 214 -6.69 -12.94 9.05
C LEU A 214 -7.87 -13.20 8.13
N SER A 215 -8.84 -12.28 8.09
CA SER A 215 -10.00 -12.41 7.22
C SER A 215 -9.64 -12.23 5.75
N LEU A 216 -8.75 -11.30 5.43
CA LEU A 216 -8.19 -11.18 4.09
C LEU A 216 -7.44 -12.46 3.70
N LYS A 217 -6.58 -12.99 4.59
CA LYS A 217 -5.88 -14.27 4.36
C LYS A 217 -6.85 -15.40 4.04
N ARG A 218 -7.89 -15.58 4.86
CA ARG A 218 -8.91 -16.64 4.67
C ARG A 218 -9.68 -16.44 3.36
N ALA A 219 -10.05 -15.20 3.02
CA ALA A 219 -10.74 -14.88 1.77
C ALA A 219 -9.87 -15.14 0.52
N LEU A 220 -8.55 -14.93 0.62
CA LEU A 220 -7.62 -15.20 -0.49
C LEU A 220 -7.34 -16.69 -0.71
N HIS A 221 -7.57 -17.53 0.30
CA HIS A 221 -7.32 -18.97 0.24
C HIS A 221 -8.55 -19.82 -0.08
N ASP A 222 -9.70 -19.21 -0.41
CA ASP A 222 -10.96 -19.91 -0.77
C ASP A 222 -11.37 -20.99 0.25
N THR A 223 -11.01 -20.80 1.53
CA THR A 223 -11.44 -21.71 2.58
C THR A 223 -12.92 -21.49 2.88
N GLN A 224 -13.80 -22.20 2.17
CA GLN A 224 -15.21 -22.44 2.55
C GLN A 224 -15.35 -23.21 3.89
N SER A 225 -14.29 -23.36 4.67
CA SER A 225 -14.28 -24.15 5.89
C SER A 225 -14.66 -23.31 7.12
N GLY A 226 -15.96 -23.12 7.32
CA GLY A 226 -16.65 -23.34 8.60
C GLY A 226 -16.24 -22.58 9.87
N ASN A 227 -15.29 -21.66 9.84
CA ASN A 227 -14.91 -20.80 10.98
C ASN A 227 -14.76 -19.37 10.50
N ASP A 228 -15.89 -18.74 10.13
CA ASP A 228 -15.93 -17.30 9.92
C ASP A 228 -15.44 -16.62 11.20
N LEU A 229 -14.30 -15.93 11.11
CA LEU A 229 -13.76 -15.17 12.22
C LEU A 229 -14.70 -14.01 12.50
N SER A 230 -15.30 -13.98 13.68
CA SER A 230 -16.07 -12.80 14.06
C SER A 230 -15.13 -11.58 14.08
N ALA A 231 -15.63 -10.42 13.68
CA ALA A 231 -14.83 -9.19 13.72
C ALA A 231 -14.28 -8.91 15.13
N ALA A 232 -15.06 -9.25 16.17
CA ALA A 232 -14.65 -9.10 17.57
C ALA A 232 -13.44 -9.99 17.91
N ASP A 233 -13.44 -11.25 17.46
CA ASP A 233 -12.34 -12.18 17.72
C ASP A 233 -11.07 -11.79 16.96
N GLU A 234 -11.20 -11.34 15.71
CA GLU A 234 -10.05 -10.85 14.94
C GLU A 234 -9.43 -9.62 15.58
N ILE A 235 -10.25 -8.62 15.92
CA ILE A 235 -9.79 -7.38 16.57
C ILE A 235 -9.11 -7.70 17.91
N ALA A 236 -9.72 -8.56 18.73
CA ALA A 236 -9.16 -8.97 20.01
C ALA A 236 -7.81 -9.70 19.82
N ALA A 237 -7.70 -10.56 18.82
CA ALA A 237 -6.46 -11.27 18.51
C ALA A 237 -5.34 -10.33 18.06
N PHE A 238 -5.61 -9.37 17.17
CA PHE A 238 -4.62 -8.38 16.75
C PHE A 238 -4.20 -7.45 17.89
N LEU A 239 -5.13 -7.02 18.76
CA LEU A 239 -4.81 -6.24 19.95
C LEU A 239 -3.94 -7.02 20.93
N ALA A 240 -4.24 -8.30 21.15
CA ALA A 240 -3.44 -9.16 22.00
C ALA A 240 -2.03 -9.41 21.42
N ALA A 241 -1.92 -9.67 20.12
CA ALA A 241 -0.64 -9.81 19.43
C ALA A 241 0.18 -8.51 19.53
N ARG A 242 -0.44 -7.36 19.28
CA ARG A 242 0.18 -6.03 19.44
C ARG A 242 0.76 -5.87 20.84
N GLN A 243 -0.04 -6.16 21.87
CA GLN A 243 0.37 -6.03 23.26
C GLN A 243 1.59 -6.92 23.56
N GLN A 244 1.56 -8.19 23.13
CA GLN A 244 2.69 -9.10 23.33
C GLN A 244 3.97 -8.63 22.63
N VAL A 245 3.86 -8.17 21.38
CA VAL A 245 5.00 -7.63 20.62
C VAL A 245 5.63 -6.45 21.36
N PHE A 246 4.84 -5.48 21.81
CA PHE A 246 5.38 -4.30 22.50
C PHE A 246 5.88 -4.58 23.92
N ASP A 247 5.24 -5.50 24.66
CA ASP A 247 5.72 -5.92 25.97
C ASP A 247 7.05 -6.67 25.87
N HIS A 248 7.17 -7.59 24.90
CA HIS A 248 8.40 -8.33 24.66
C HIS A 248 9.52 -7.41 24.15
N ALA A 249 9.21 -6.50 23.22
CA ALA A 249 10.15 -5.47 22.76
C ALA A 249 10.68 -4.61 23.92
N LYS A 250 9.83 -4.30 24.90
CA LYS A 250 10.23 -3.58 26.12
C LYS A 250 11.08 -4.42 27.05
N ALA A 251 10.83 -5.73 27.14
CA ALA A 251 11.63 -6.64 27.96
C ALA A 251 13.06 -6.82 27.41
N ILE A 252 13.23 -6.80 26.08
CA ILE A 252 14.53 -6.99 25.43
C ILE A 252 15.28 -5.69 25.10
N ALA A 253 14.60 -4.55 25.19
CA ALA A 253 15.20 -3.24 24.94
C ALA A 253 16.26 -2.89 26.00
N THR A 254 17.37 -2.32 25.54
CA THR A 254 18.46 -1.83 26.41
C THR A 254 18.27 -0.36 26.82
N GLY A 255 17.42 0.38 26.10
CA GLY A 255 17.08 1.77 26.37
C GLY A 255 15.74 1.95 27.09
N ALA A 256 15.44 3.19 27.49
CA ALA A 256 14.19 3.54 28.17
C ALA A 256 12.93 3.31 27.33
N ARG A 257 13.06 3.21 26.00
CA ARG A 257 11.99 2.90 25.06
C ARG A 257 12.52 1.91 24.01
N PRO A 258 11.71 0.93 23.57
CA PRO A 258 12.06 0.04 22.48
C PRO A 258 12.38 0.83 21.20
N THR A 259 13.42 0.42 20.50
CA THR A 259 13.69 0.86 19.14
C THR A 259 12.86 0.05 18.15
N ASN A 260 12.77 0.48 16.89
CA ASN A 260 12.07 -0.31 15.86
C ASN A 260 12.77 -1.65 15.60
N GLN A 261 14.09 -1.70 15.78
CA GLN A 261 14.84 -2.96 15.74
C GLN A 261 14.45 -3.90 16.89
N ASP A 262 14.26 -3.38 18.10
CA ASP A 262 13.78 -4.20 19.23
C ASP A 262 12.40 -4.79 18.94
N ILE A 263 11.52 -4.04 18.28
CA ILE A 263 10.19 -4.54 17.97
C ILE A 263 10.24 -5.62 16.88
N ILE A 264 11.07 -5.46 15.85
CA ILE A 264 11.26 -6.50 14.82
C ILE A 264 11.84 -7.77 15.44
N ARG A 265 12.86 -7.64 16.29
CA ARG A 265 13.42 -8.77 17.05
C ARG A 265 12.35 -9.44 17.91
N ALA A 266 11.51 -8.66 18.58
CA ALA A 266 10.44 -9.21 19.40
C ALA A 266 9.42 -10.03 18.59
N VAL A 267 9.08 -9.60 17.37
CA VAL A 267 8.23 -10.37 16.46
C VAL A 267 8.86 -11.72 16.12
N ILE A 268 10.14 -11.73 15.73
CA ILE A 268 10.86 -12.96 15.36
C ILE A 268 10.87 -13.94 16.54
N GLU A 269 11.27 -13.50 17.73
CA GLU A 269 11.35 -14.36 18.92
C GLU A 269 9.96 -14.92 19.33
N LEU A 270 8.90 -14.11 19.22
CA LEU A 270 7.53 -14.53 19.53
C LEU A 270 6.96 -15.49 18.47
N ALA A 271 7.36 -15.37 17.21
CA ALA A 271 6.97 -16.31 16.16
C ALA A 271 7.63 -17.68 16.34
N ASP A 272 8.87 -17.73 16.87
CA ASP A 272 9.57 -18.97 17.21
C ASP A 272 9.03 -19.64 18.48
N THR A 273 8.46 -18.85 19.40
CA THR A 273 7.89 -19.33 20.68
C THR A 273 6.42 -18.90 20.84
N PRO A 274 5.53 -19.34 19.94
CA PRO A 274 4.18 -18.80 19.86
C PRO A 274 3.35 -19.14 21.11
N PRO A 275 2.44 -18.23 21.52
CA PRO A 275 1.55 -18.45 22.65
C PRO A 275 0.54 -19.57 22.37
N SER A 276 -0.09 -20.09 23.42
CA SER A 276 -1.11 -21.15 23.30
C SER A 276 -2.40 -20.70 22.61
N ASN A 277 -2.69 -19.38 22.57
CA ASN A 277 -3.82 -18.85 21.81
C ASN A 277 -3.54 -18.95 20.31
N GLN A 278 -4.31 -19.78 19.61
CA GLN A 278 -4.09 -20.10 18.20
C GLN A 278 -4.18 -18.90 17.26
N LEU A 279 -5.12 -17.98 17.47
CA LEU A 279 -5.25 -16.79 16.61
C LEU A 279 -4.07 -15.83 16.79
N VAL A 280 -3.64 -15.64 18.04
CA VAL A 280 -2.47 -14.80 18.32
C VAL A 280 -1.19 -15.44 17.77
N ALA A 281 -1.03 -16.76 17.93
CA ALA A 281 0.08 -17.49 17.34
C ALA A 281 0.12 -17.37 15.81
N GLU A 282 -1.04 -17.52 15.14
CA GLU A 282 -1.16 -17.33 13.69
C GLU A 282 -0.73 -15.92 13.27
N ILE A 283 -1.23 -14.89 13.96
CA ILE A 283 -0.88 -13.49 13.66
C ILE A 283 0.63 -13.25 13.82
N LEU A 284 1.26 -13.77 14.87
CA LEU A 284 2.69 -13.57 15.11
C LEU A 284 3.56 -14.23 14.03
N VAL A 285 3.21 -15.44 13.62
CA VAL A 285 3.89 -16.15 12.52
C VAL A 285 3.70 -15.43 11.19
N ASP A 286 2.47 -15.01 10.87
CA ASP A 286 2.20 -14.28 9.62
C ASP A 286 2.83 -12.89 9.62
N LEU A 287 2.93 -12.23 10.78
CA LEU A 287 3.63 -10.95 10.92
C LEU A 287 5.13 -11.12 10.66
N ASP A 288 5.76 -12.16 11.20
CA ASP A 288 7.17 -12.48 10.94
C ASP A 288 7.42 -12.68 9.43
N GLN A 289 6.57 -13.47 8.77
CA GLN A 289 6.63 -13.69 7.33
C GLN A 289 6.40 -12.41 6.52
N ALA A 290 5.48 -11.54 6.96
CA ALA A 290 5.24 -10.26 6.31
C ALA A 290 6.44 -9.31 6.40
N ILE A 291 7.16 -9.31 7.54
CA ILE A 291 8.40 -8.55 7.70
C ILE A 291 9.50 -9.13 6.80
N ALA A 292 9.68 -10.45 6.79
CA ALA A 292 10.64 -11.12 5.91
C ALA A 292 10.39 -10.82 4.43
N HIS A 293 9.11 -10.71 4.04
CA HIS A 293 8.69 -10.41 2.68
C HIS A 293 9.09 -8.99 2.24
N PHE A 294 8.83 -7.99 3.08
CA PHE A 294 9.09 -6.57 2.74
C PHE A 294 10.50 -6.09 3.05
N ALA A 295 11.17 -6.69 4.04
CA ALA A 295 12.47 -6.24 4.54
C ALA A 295 13.39 -7.43 4.85
N PRO A 296 13.72 -8.28 3.86
CA PRO A 296 14.48 -9.52 4.07
C PRO A 296 15.84 -9.29 4.73
N ASP A 297 16.60 -8.29 4.29
CA ASP A 297 17.91 -7.98 4.87
C ASP A 297 17.83 -7.56 6.34
N LEU A 298 16.78 -6.83 6.71
CA LEU A 298 16.55 -6.42 8.09
C LEU A 298 16.09 -7.60 8.95
N HIS A 299 15.26 -8.47 8.37
CA HIS A 299 14.81 -9.70 9.00
C HIS A 299 15.96 -10.65 9.33
N ASP A 300 16.80 -10.96 8.32
CA ASP A 300 17.93 -11.88 8.44
C ASP A 300 18.96 -11.42 9.47
N ARG A 301 19.24 -10.10 9.51
CA ARG A 301 20.14 -9.52 10.52
C ARG A 301 19.63 -9.76 11.94
N ASN A 302 18.33 -9.69 12.18
CA ASN A 302 17.76 -9.86 13.52
C ASN A 302 17.59 -11.33 13.92
N LYS A 303 17.49 -12.27 12.96
CA LYS A 303 17.57 -13.71 13.25
C LYS A 303 18.94 -14.13 13.79
N SER A 304 20.01 -13.55 13.26
CA SER A 304 21.39 -13.90 13.63
C SER A 304 21.85 -13.44 15.03
N VAL A 305 20.98 -12.78 15.79
CA VAL A 305 21.26 -12.25 17.14
C VAL A 305 20.80 -13.23 18.25
N GLN A 306 20.05 -14.29 17.89
CA GLN A 306 19.68 -15.40 18.77
C GLN A 306 20.86 -16.37 18.98
#